data_AF-A0A1L9WRT7-F1
#
_entry.id   AF-A0A1L9WRT7-F1
#
_cell.length_a   1.000
_cell.length_b   1.000
_cell.length_c   1.000
_cell.angle_alpha   90.00
_cell.angle_beta   90.00
_cell.angle_gamma   90.00
#
_symmetry.space_group_name_H-M   'P 1'
#
loop_
_entity.id
_entity.type
_entity.pdbx_description
1 polymer ?
#
loop_
_entity_poly.entity_id
_entity_poly.type
_entity_poly.pdbx_seq_one_letter_code
_entity_poly.pdbx_strand_id
1 'polypeptide(L)'
;MLSTLVILGLSAVTNAHVAAWARGMYCLNGTSGTDDPNTNTAVNPLYMLDQSDWWFQHDRSCDSFPPADGDFLELPANGQFTVELAHNRAQTTLSYNGQYAGEWPDGNDHPEDWSGPGSPPDCIQDDGAMHTQNQSMAAGTAFAISYQSDLTQVTMENLVVFSVLEHTPWKRLATYDVPDLPACPPAGCTCAWLWVPNGCGQPNMYMHGFKCTVTGASSIKSLAAAQAPVYCGDDSSKCVKGAKQMIAWNQQSGNNVETPSGVSPAYSSVLGWENGAQNDIFN
;
A
#
# COMPACT_ATOMS: atom_id res chain seq x y z
N MET A 1 32.47 46.29 5.93
CA MET A 1 32.21 45.72 4.60
C MET A 1 31.69 44.30 4.81
N LEU A 2 30.63 43.96 4.08
CA LEU A 2 29.66 42.88 4.31
C LEU A 2 30.25 41.50 4.64
N SER A 3 29.72 40.86 5.68
CA SER A 3 29.79 39.41 5.90
C SER A 3 28.80 38.72 4.97
N THR A 4 29.29 37.94 4.02
CA THR A 4 28.47 37.09 3.15
C THR A 4 28.19 35.78 3.88
N LEU A 5 26.97 35.60 4.40
CA LEU A 5 26.48 34.27 4.80
C LEU A 5 26.21 33.48 3.52
N VAL A 6 26.99 32.41 3.30
CA VAL A 6 26.68 31.39 2.30
C VAL A 6 25.69 30.44 2.95
N ILE A 7 24.40 30.57 2.62
CA ILE A 7 23.39 29.56 2.94
C ILE A 7 23.53 28.48 1.87
N LEU A 8 24.19 27.37 2.23
CA LEU A 8 24.13 26.14 1.44
C LEU A 8 22.72 25.57 1.64
N GLY A 9 21.82 25.84 0.69
CA GLY A 9 20.58 25.08 0.59
C GLY A 9 20.93 23.66 0.17
N LEU A 10 20.89 22.71 1.10
CA LEU A 10 20.75 21.31 0.72
C LEU A 10 19.36 21.17 0.10
N SER A 11 19.30 21.20 -1.23
CA SER A 11 18.18 20.61 -1.95
C SER A 11 18.23 19.10 -1.69
N ALA A 12 17.65 18.66 -0.57
CA ALA A 12 17.34 17.26 -0.38
C ALA A 12 16.35 16.90 -1.49
N VAL A 13 16.83 16.22 -2.53
CA VAL A 13 15.96 15.51 -3.47
C VAL A 13 15.26 14.46 -2.61
N THR A 14 14.05 14.76 -2.18
CA THR A 14 13.24 13.89 -1.35
C THR A 14 12.89 12.66 -2.17
N ASN A 15 13.64 11.58 -1.94
CA ASN A 15 13.30 10.23 -2.35
C ASN A 15 12.18 9.72 -1.42
N ALA A 16 11.10 10.50 -1.34
CA ALA A 16 9.95 10.18 -0.52
C ALA A 16 9.13 9.13 -1.29
N HIS A 17 8.62 8.15 -0.56
CA HIS A 17 7.81 7.05 -1.07
C HIS A 17 6.79 6.73 0.03
N VAL A 18 5.68 6.06 -0.27
CA VAL A 18 4.56 5.92 0.66
C VAL A 18 4.47 4.51 1.25
N ALA A 19 4.27 4.41 2.56
CA ALA A 19 3.77 3.19 3.19
C ALA A 19 2.46 3.42 3.94
N ALA A 20 1.68 2.35 4.10
CA ALA A 20 0.56 2.32 5.04
C ALA A 20 1.08 1.92 6.42
N TRP A 21 0.95 2.82 7.37
CA TRP A 21 1.36 2.65 8.76
C TRP A 21 0.11 2.37 9.61
N ALA A 22 0.15 1.24 10.32
CA ALA A 22 -0.87 0.86 11.29
C ALA A 22 -0.28 -0.13 12.29
N ARG A 23 -1.01 -0.39 13.39
CA ARG A 23 -0.69 -1.53 14.26
C ARG A 23 -0.81 -2.84 13.47
N GLY A 24 -0.03 -3.83 13.87
CA GLY A 24 0.07 -5.10 13.15
C GLY A 24 1.02 -5.07 11.95
N MET A 25 1.59 -3.91 11.58
CA MET A 25 2.55 -3.79 10.48
C MET A 25 3.86 -4.54 10.78
N TYR A 26 4.36 -5.31 9.82
CA TYR A 26 5.72 -5.82 9.83
C TYR A 26 6.71 -4.68 9.61
N CYS A 27 7.87 -4.76 10.26
CA CYS A 27 8.91 -3.73 10.28
C CYS A 27 8.40 -2.32 10.63
N LEU A 28 7.32 -2.22 11.44
CA LEU A 28 6.82 -0.96 11.99
C LEU A 28 7.95 -0.14 12.65
N ASN A 29 8.86 -0.82 13.33
CA ASN A 29 9.99 -0.25 14.03
C ASN A 29 11.29 -0.19 13.20
N GLY A 30 11.22 -0.48 11.90
CA GLY A 30 12.38 -0.78 11.07
C GLY A 30 12.89 -2.22 11.28
N THR A 31 14.08 -2.50 10.74
CA THR A 31 14.65 -3.86 10.66
C THR A 31 15.97 -3.98 11.42
N SER A 32 16.22 -3.06 12.36
CA SER A 32 17.41 -3.05 13.21
C SER A 32 17.26 -3.89 14.49
N GLY A 33 16.02 -4.29 14.83
CA GLY A 33 15.69 -4.95 16.10
C GLY A 33 15.50 -3.98 17.28
N THR A 34 15.62 -2.68 17.06
CA THR A 34 15.33 -1.63 18.04
C THR A 34 14.25 -0.70 17.51
N ASP A 35 13.43 -0.14 18.40
CA ASP A 35 12.40 0.83 18.03
C ASP A 35 13.02 2.07 17.35
N ASP A 36 12.77 2.22 16.05
CA ASP A 36 13.12 3.41 15.28
C ASP A 36 11.85 4.24 14.97
N PRO A 37 11.58 5.31 15.74
CA PRO A 37 10.42 6.17 15.51
C PRO A 37 10.55 7.07 14.26
N ASN A 38 11.70 7.10 13.59
CA ASN A 38 11.95 7.86 12.37
C ASN A 38 12.34 6.96 11.17
N THR A 39 11.93 5.69 11.22
CA THR A 39 12.22 4.75 10.15
C THR A 39 11.46 5.10 8.86
N ASN A 40 12.16 4.96 7.74
CA ASN A 40 11.60 4.94 6.39
C ASN A 40 11.89 3.60 5.70
N THR A 41 12.18 2.53 6.46
CA THR A 41 12.59 1.24 5.87
C THR A 41 11.50 0.67 4.97
N ALA A 42 10.25 0.68 5.44
CA ALA A 42 9.12 0.11 4.73
C ALA A 42 8.78 0.87 3.44
N VAL A 43 9.03 2.18 3.39
CA VAL A 43 8.46 3.01 2.31
C VAL A 43 9.11 2.80 0.95
N ASN A 44 10.30 2.21 0.90
CA ASN A 44 11.03 2.05 -0.36
C ASN A 44 10.25 1.19 -1.38
N PRO A 45 10.39 1.47 -2.68
CA PRO A 45 9.70 0.71 -3.71
C PRO A 45 10.31 -0.67 -3.91
N LEU A 46 9.57 -1.55 -4.60
CA LEU A 46 10.00 -2.85 -5.07
C LEU A 46 10.12 -2.80 -6.60
N TYR A 47 11.31 -3.02 -7.13
CA TYR A 47 11.59 -2.89 -8.56
C TYR A 47 12.75 -3.78 -8.98
N MET A 48 12.56 -4.56 -10.05
CA MET A 48 13.58 -5.44 -10.62
C MET A 48 14.21 -6.39 -9.59
N LEU A 49 13.39 -6.89 -8.66
CA LEU A 49 13.79 -7.86 -7.64
C LEU A 49 13.33 -9.27 -8.02
N ASP A 50 14.01 -10.30 -7.52
CA ASP A 50 13.49 -11.66 -7.60
C ASP A 50 12.32 -11.85 -6.63
N GLN A 51 11.44 -12.82 -6.90
CA GLN A 51 10.26 -13.07 -6.06
C GLN A 51 10.59 -13.34 -4.60
N SER A 52 11.69 -14.05 -4.34
CA SER A 52 12.15 -14.27 -2.96
C SER A 52 12.50 -12.97 -2.23
N ASP A 53 12.82 -11.90 -2.95
CA ASP A 53 13.29 -10.64 -2.38
C ASP A 53 12.14 -9.64 -2.24
N TRP A 54 11.26 -9.52 -3.24
CA TRP A 54 10.15 -8.57 -3.13
C TRP A 54 8.99 -9.06 -2.27
N TRP A 55 8.83 -10.39 -2.12
CA TRP A 55 7.74 -10.96 -1.33
C TRP A 55 7.82 -10.48 0.12
N PHE A 56 6.81 -9.75 0.58
CA PHE A 56 6.77 -9.14 1.91
C PHE A 56 8.03 -8.32 2.28
N GLN A 57 8.67 -7.71 1.28
CA GLN A 57 9.87 -6.87 1.43
C GLN A 57 11.03 -7.62 2.12
N HIS A 58 11.29 -8.86 1.70
CA HIS A 58 12.41 -9.67 2.18
C HIS A 58 13.77 -9.04 1.85
N ASP A 59 13.90 -8.28 0.76
CA ASP A 59 15.12 -7.56 0.33
C ASP A 59 15.71 -6.67 1.44
N ARG A 60 14.84 -6.17 2.31
CA ARG A 60 15.18 -5.35 3.49
C ARG A 60 14.77 -6.01 4.81
N SER A 61 14.46 -7.30 4.77
CA SER A 61 14.12 -8.18 5.89
C SER A 61 12.84 -7.85 6.64
N CYS A 62 11.91 -7.07 6.07
CA CYS A 62 10.69 -6.67 6.78
C CYS A 62 9.84 -7.87 7.24
N ASP A 63 9.78 -8.92 6.43
CA ASP A 63 9.13 -10.20 6.73
C ASP A 63 9.64 -10.90 8.00
N SER A 64 10.85 -10.56 8.46
CA SER A 64 11.50 -11.11 9.65
C SER A 64 11.28 -10.27 10.91
N PHE A 65 10.60 -9.13 10.81
CA PHE A 65 10.26 -8.24 11.94
C PHE A 65 8.74 -8.15 12.09
N PRO A 66 8.08 -9.16 12.69
CA PRO A 66 6.65 -9.09 12.93
C PRO A 66 6.29 -7.95 13.90
N PRO A 67 5.02 -7.52 13.91
CA PRO A 67 4.52 -6.64 14.97
C PRO A 67 4.67 -7.28 16.36
N ALA A 68 4.51 -6.47 17.41
CA ALA A 68 4.51 -6.97 18.78
C ALA A 68 3.36 -7.98 19.01
N ASP A 69 3.56 -8.91 19.94
CA ASP A 69 2.55 -9.90 20.29
C ASP A 69 1.23 -9.22 20.69
N GLY A 70 0.13 -9.60 20.02
CA GLY A 70 -1.20 -9.04 20.25
C GLY A 70 -1.52 -7.78 19.43
N ASP A 71 -0.55 -7.19 18.73
CA ASP A 71 -0.82 -6.10 17.79
C ASP A 71 -1.31 -6.67 16.45
N PHE A 72 -2.54 -6.32 16.10
CA PHE A 72 -3.17 -6.65 14.83
C PHE A 72 -3.72 -5.39 14.16
N LEU A 73 -3.74 -5.41 12.83
CA LEU A 73 -4.65 -4.56 12.08
C LEU A 73 -6.07 -5.14 12.21
N GLU A 74 -6.98 -4.40 12.84
CA GLU A 74 -8.36 -4.83 13.03
C GLU A 74 -9.22 -4.52 11.79
N LEU A 75 -9.90 -5.55 11.28
CA LEU A 75 -10.76 -5.48 10.11
C LEU A 75 -12.21 -5.74 10.54
N PRO A 76 -13.03 -4.72 10.79
CA PRO A 76 -14.43 -4.91 11.16
C PRO A 76 -15.23 -5.40 9.94
N ALA A 77 -15.77 -6.62 9.99
CA ALA A 77 -16.56 -7.19 8.89
C ALA A 77 -17.78 -6.30 8.57
N ASN A 78 -18.02 -6.01 7.28
CA ASN A 78 -19.01 -5.02 6.80
C ASN A 78 -18.82 -3.59 7.34
N GLY A 79 -17.63 -3.29 7.87
CA GLY A 79 -17.27 -1.98 8.41
C GLY A 79 -16.16 -1.33 7.60
N GLN A 80 -15.43 -0.44 8.27
CA GLN A 80 -14.31 0.30 7.72
C GLN A 80 -13.13 0.31 8.70
N PHE A 81 -11.92 0.39 8.18
CA PHE A 81 -10.72 0.65 8.97
C PHE A 81 -9.88 1.76 8.32
N THR A 82 -9.13 2.48 9.13
CA THR A 82 -8.27 3.58 8.68
C THR A 82 -6.81 3.27 8.97
N VAL A 83 -5.95 3.56 8.01
CA VAL A 83 -4.48 3.51 8.16
C VAL A 83 -3.88 4.87 7.83
N GLU A 84 -2.62 5.06 8.20
CA GLU A 84 -1.86 6.28 7.92
C GLU A 84 -0.89 6.08 6.76
N LEU A 85 -1.16 6.67 5.60
CA LEU A 85 -0.24 6.74 4.47
C LEU A 85 0.81 7.83 4.71
N ALA A 86 2.08 7.47 4.85
CA ALA A 86 3.13 8.45 5.15
C ALA A 86 4.50 8.07 4.60
N HIS A 87 5.39 9.06 4.44
CA HIS A 87 6.75 8.87 3.89
C HIS A 87 7.78 8.41 4.91
N ASN A 88 7.42 8.51 6.19
CA ASN A 88 8.21 8.10 7.32
C ASN A 88 7.26 7.82 8.48
N ARG A 89 7.61 6.88 9.35
CA ARG A 89 6.84 6.62 10.56
C ARG A 89 6.68 7.86 11.44
N ALA A 90 7.67 8.75 11.46
CA ALA A 90 7.65 10.00 12.22
C ALA A 90 6.45 10.90 11.86
N GLN A 91 5.97 10.83 10.62
CA GLN A 91 4.84 11.60 10.10
C GLN A 91 3.48 10.93 10.40
N THR A 92 3.45 9.97 11.32
CA THR A 92 2.25 9.26 11.74
C THR A 92 1.98 9.45 13.22
N THR A 93 0.80 9.06 13.69
CA THR A 93 0.50 9.05 15.13
C THR A 93 1.23 7.93 15.89
N LEU A 94 1.88 7.00 15.18
CA LEU A 94 2.61 5.86 15.74
C LEU A 94 4.04 6.20 16.21
N SER A 95 4.44 7.48 16.17
CA SER A 95 5.73 7.98 16.62
C SER A 95 5.64 9.40 17.14
N TYR A 96 6.53 9.76 18.07
CA TYR A 96 6.62 11.10 18.66
C TYR A 96 5.28 11.70 19.15
N ASN A 97 4.35 10.84 19.57
CA ASN A 97 2.97 11.24 19.93
C ASN A 97 2.25 12.05 18.83
N GLY A 98 2.56 11.77 17.56
CA GLY A 98 1.97 12.46 16.41
C GLY A 98 2.48 13.89 16.18
N GLN A 99 3.60 14.29 16.81
CA GLN A 99 4.13 15.65 16.69
C GLN A 99 4.38 16.09 15.23
N TYR A 100 4.77 15.18 14.35
CA TYR A 100 5.04 15.48 12.93
C TYR A 100 3.96 14.93 11.98
N ALA A 101 2.83 14.46 12.52
CA ALA A 101 1.72 13.99 11.71
C ALA A 101 0.90 15.18 11.20
N GLY A 102 1.03 15.46 9.89
CA GLY A 102 0.25 16.48 9.19
C GLY A 102 -1.03 15.94 8.58
N GLU A 103 -1.72 16.72 7.75
CA GLU A 103 -2.85 16.20 6.96
C GLU A 103 -2.38 15.33 5.78
N TRP A 104 -1.21 15.67 5.24
CA TRP A 104 -0.62 15.05 4.07
C TRP A 104 0.45 14.01 4.45
N PRO A 105 0.75 13.04 3.55
CA PRO A 105 1.69 11.96 3.83
C PRO A 105 3.12 12.38 4.19
N ASP A 106 3.55 13.58 3.79
CA ASP A 106 4.86 14.15 4.12
C ASP A 106 4.88 14.96 5.44
N GLY A 107 3.74 15.07 6.12
CA GLY A 107 3.60 15.83 7.35
C GLY A 107 3.58 17.36 7.17
N ASN A 108 3.58 17.87 5.93
CA ASN A 108 3.48 19.30 5.65
C ASN A 108 2.03 19.70 5.27
N ASP A 109 1.81 21.00 5.12
CA ASP A 109 0.56 21.57 4.63
C ASP A 109 0.61 21.76 3.11
N HIS A 110 -0.40 21.25 2.41
CA HIS A 110 -0.62 21.45 0.98
C HIS A 110 -2.07 21.89 0.72
N PRO A 111 -2.35 22.61 -0.39
CA PRO A 111 -3.72 23.01 -0.74
C PRO A 111 -4.57 21.81 -1.15
N GLU A 112 -5.89 21.86 -0.96
CA GLU A 112 -6.80 20.76 -1.34
C GLU A 112 -6.76 20.43 -2.85
N ASP A 113 -6.56 21.45 -3.68
CA ASP A 113 -6.41 21.33 -5.13
C ASP A 113 -4.95 21.14 -5.56
N TRP A 114 -4.12 20.53 -4.70
CA TRP A 114 -2.73 20.25 -5.00
C TRP A 114 -2.59 19.54 -6.33
N SER A 115 -1.78 20.14 -7.19
CA SER A 115 -1.52 19.67 -8.54
C SER A 115 -0.07 19.99 -8.89
N GLY A 116 0.54 19.14 -9.70
CA GLY A 116 1.82 19.45 -10.30
C GLY A 116 1.72 20.61 -11.30
N PRO A 117 2.87 21.14 -11.74
CA PRO A 117 2.93 22.34 -12.56
C PRO A 117 2.38 22.09 -13.98
N GLY A 118 1.88 23.14 -14.63
CA GLY A 118 1.48 23.09 -16.05
C GLY A 118 -0.02 22.86 -16.30
N SER A 119 -0.38 22.74 -17.58
CA SER A 119 -1.76 22.47 -18.05
C SER A 119 -1.69 21.75 -19.41
N PRO A 120 -1.93 20.43 -19.49
CA PRO A 120 -2.29 19.53 -18.38
C PRO A 120 -1.18 19.44 -17.31
N PRO A 121 -1.53 19.12 -16.04
CA PRO A 121 -0.57 19.09 -14.96
C PRO A 121 0.46 17.98 -15.15
N ASP A 122 1.72 18.32 -14.90
CA ASP A 122 2.83 17.38 -14.78
C ASP A 122 2.83 16.74 -13.37
N CYS A 123 3.76 15.82 -13.11
CA CYS A 123 3.90 15.18 -11.80
C CYS A 123 4.19 16.19 -10.69
N ILE A 124 3.61 15.97 -9.50
CA ILE A 124 3.94 16.73 -8.29
C ILE A 124 5.42 16.54 -7.97
N GLN A 125 6.17 17.64 -7.86
CA GLN A 125 7.64 17.61 -7.66
C GLN A 125 8.04 17.74 -6.19
N ASP A 126 7.32 18.56 -5.42
CA ASP A 126 7.68 18.90 -4.03
C ASP A 126 7.52 17.71 -3.07
N ASP A 127 6.67 16.76 -3.44
CA ASP A 127 6.35 15.54 -2.70
C ASP A 127 6.18 14.34 -3.64
N GLY A 128 7.13 14.14 -4.56
CA GLY A 128 7.05 13.13 -5.63
C GLY A 128 6.79 11.68 -5.20
N ALA A 129 6.63 11.42 -3.90
CA ALA A 129 6.29 10.16 -3.26
C ALA A 129 4.91 9.61 -3.57
N MET A 130 3.92 10.47 -3.80
CA MET A 130 2.56 10.03 -4.16
C MET A 130 2.46 9.59 -5.62
N HIS A 131 3.49 9.87 -6.43
CA HIS A 131 3.61 9.47 -7.83
C HIS A 131 2.34 9.78 -8.64
N THR A 132 1.89 11.02 -8.54
CA THR A 132 0.70 11.51 -9.25
C THR A 132 0.84 12.98 -9.65
N GLN A 133 0.03 13.41 -10.61
CA GLN A 133 -0.11 14.80 -11.04
C GLN A 133 -1.12 15.56 -10.17
N ASN A 134 -2.15 14.89 -9.66
CA ASN A 134 -3.20 15.41 -8.77
C ASN A 134 -4.04 14.24 -8.19
N GLN A 135 -5.07 14.53 -7.39
CA GLN A 135 -5.87 13.49 -6.74
C GLN A 135 -6.53 12.51 -7.71
N SER A 136 -7.18 13.02 -8.77
CA SER A 136 -7.96 12.16 -9.68
C SER A 136 -7.06 11.23 -10.51
N MET A 137 -5.77 11.54 -10.59
CA MET A 137 -4.76 10.73 -11.28
C MET A 137 -4.02 9.75 -10.37
N ALA A 138 -4.24 9.79 -9.05
CA ALA A 138 -3.65 8.83 -8.12
C ALA A 138 -4.19 7.42 -8.42
N ALA A 139 -3.27 6.45 -8.47
CA ALA A 139 -3.51 5.14 -9.11
C ALA A 139 -4.53 4.25 -8.40
N GLY A 140 -4.68 4.42 -7.08
CA GLY A 140 -5.46 3.53 -6.23
C GLY A 140 -4.58 2.50 -5.51
N THR A 141 -4.97 2.17 -4.28
CA THR A 141 -4.27 1.24 -3.40
C THR A 141 -5.23 0.14 -2.94
N ALA A 142 -4.69 -0.96 -2.42
CA ALA A 142 -5.50 -2.09 -2.01
C ALA A 142 -5.02 -2.73 -0.71
N PHE A 143 -5.93 -3.48 -0.09
CA PHE A 143 -5.61 -4.44 0.96
C PHE A 143 -5.98 -5.85 0.53
N ALA A 144 -5.07 -6.78 0.81
CA ALA A 144 -5.28 -8.21 0.63
C ALA A 144 -5.18 -8.97 1.96
N ILE A 145 -5.81 -10.14 2.03
CA ILE A 145 -5.87 -11.00 3.21
C ILE A 145 -5.61 -12.46 2.85
N SER A 146 -4.83 -13.14 3.68
CA SER A 146 -4.63 -14.58 3.70
C SER A 146 -4.94 -15.12 5.08
N TYR A 147 -5.72 -16.21 5.14
CA TYR A 147 -6.13 -16.85 6.41
C TYR A 147 -5.04 -17.74 7.00
N GLN A 148 -3.78 -17.46 6.65
CA GLN A 148 -2.59 -18.08 7.21
C GLN A 148 -1.99 -17.18 8.28
N SER A 149 -1.83 -17.75 9.48
CA SER A 149 -1.12 -17.08 10.58
C SER A 149 0.40 -17.12 10.39
N ASP A 150 0.92 -18.15 9.72
CA ASP A 150 2.35 -18.26 9.39
C ASP A 150 2.61 -17.61 8.02
N LEU A 151 3.52 -16.64 8.00
CA LEU A 151 3.85 -15.89 6.79
C LEU A 151 4.41 -16.80 5.68
N THR A 152 5.12 -17.87 6.04
CA THR A 152 5.70 -18.78 5.05
C THR A 152 4.67 -19.65 4.33
N GLN A 153 3.41 -19.65 4.80
CA GLN A 153 2.29 -20.35 4.17
C GLN A 153 1.47 -19.42 3.26
N VAL A 154 1.78 -18.12 3.24
CA VAL A 154 1.10 -17.14 2.38
C VAL A 154 1.63 -17.28 0.96
N THR A 155 0.71 -17.42 0.01
CA THR A 155 0.99 -17.52 -1.44
C THR A 155 0.16 -16.50 -2.20
N MET A 156 0.47 -16.28 -3.48
CA MET A 156 -0.33 -15.42 -4.34
C MET A 156 -1.80 -15.87 -4.39
N GLU A 157 -2.06 -17.17 -4.45
CA GLU A 157 -3.39 -17.76 -4.58
C GLU A 157 -4.22 -17.67 -3.29
N ASN A 158 -3.59 -17.50 -2.13
CA ASN A 158 -4.30 -17.37 -0.86
C ASN A 158 -4.29 -15.95 -0.28
N LEU A 159 -3.58 -15.01 -0.91
CA LEU A 159 -3.57 -13.59 -0.56
C LEU A 159 -4.56 -12.84 -1.46
N VAL A 160 -5.82 -12.76 -1.01
CA VAL A 160 -6.95 -12.24 -1.80
C VAL A 160 -7.13 -10.76 -1.55
N VAL A 161 -7.13 -9.93 -2.60
CA VAL A 161 -7.50 -8.51 -2.51
C VAL A 161 -8.96 -8.39 -2.09
N PHE A 162 -9.21 -7.78 -0.93
CA PHE A 162 -10.55 -7.66 -0.34
C PHE A 162 -11.06 -6.22 -0.29
N SER A 163 -10.18 -5.23 -0.45
CA SER A 163 -10.56 -3.82 -0.46
C SER A 163 -9.67 -3.03 -1.41
N VAL A 164 -10.26 -2.09 -2.14
CA VAL A 164 -9.57 -1.16 -3.02
C VAL A 164 -10.04 0.25 -2.69
N LEU A 165 -9.11 1.20 -2.70
CA LEU A 165 -9.41 2.61 -2.54
C LEU A 165 -8.80 3.36 -3.71
N GLU A 166 -9.64 3.83 -4.64
CA GLU A 166 -9.21 4.62 -5.78
C GLU A 166 -8.68 5.99 -5.33
N HIS A 167 -7.94 6.67 -6.23
CA HIS A 167 -7.40 8.00 -5.97
C HIS A 167 -6.51 8.08 -4.72
N THR A 168 -5.74 7.01 -4.48
CA THR A 168 -4.74 6.93 -3.41
C THR A 168 -3.38 6.45 -3.94
N PRO A 169 -2.27 6.76 -3.24
CA PRO A 169 -2.16 7.61 -2.05
C PRO A 169 -2.52 9.09 -2.32
N TRP A 170 -3.06 9.78 -1.30
CA TRP A 170 -3.39 11.21 -1.39
C TRP A 170 -3.29 11.92 -0.04
N LYS A 171 -4.24 11.65 0.87
CA LYS A 171 -4.18 12.13 2.26
C LYS A 171 -3.49 11.11 3.15
N ARG A 172 -2.98 11.55 4.30
CA ARG A 172 -2.40 10.63 5.29
C ARG A 172 -3.43 9.63 5.78
N LEU A 173 -4.64 10.07 6.13
CA LEU A 173 -5.68 9.13 6.57
C LEU A 173 -6.37 8.51 5.35
N ALA A 174 -6.28 7.19 5.23
CA ALA A 174 -6.93 6.41 4.19
C ALA A 174 -7.85 5.36 4.83
N THR A 175 -9.13 5.38 4.45
CA THR A 175 -10.17 4.52 5.02
C THR A 175 -10.66 3.52 3.98
N TYR A 176 -10.64 2.24 4.35
CA TYR A 176 -10.95 1.12 3.47
C TYR A 176 -12.20 0.39 3.97
N ASP A 177 -13.08 0.01 3.04
CA ASP A 177 -14.25 -0.81 3.33
C ASP A 177 -13.87 -2.29 3.45
N VAL A 178 -14.50 -3.00 4.37
CA VAL A 178 -14.27 -4.44 4.60
C VAL A 178 -15.53 -5.22 4.20
N PRO A 179 -15.45 -6.25 3.34
CA PRO A 179 -16.60 -7.09 3.02
C PRO A 179 -16.96 -7.99 4.22
N ASP A 180 -17.94 -8.86 4.06
CA ASP A 180 -18.39 -9.84 5.06
C ASP A 180 -17.36 -10.99 5.27
N LEU A 181 -16.14 -10.63 5.67
CA LEU A 181 -15.03 -11.54 5.90
C LEU A 181 -15.34 -12.50 7.07
N PRO A 182 -14.99 -13.81 6.95
CA PRO A 182 -15.07 -14.74 8.08
C PRO A 182 -14.02 -14.44 9.16
N ALA A 183 -14.15 -15.07 10.32
CA ALA A 183 -13.19 -14.92 11.41
C ALA A 183 -11.81 -15.50 11.04
N CYS A 184 -10.74 -14.80 11.41
CA CYS A 184 -9.37 -15.31 11.33
C CYS A 184 -9.14 -16.47 12.32
N PRO A 185 -8.10 -17.31 12.08
CA PRO A 185 -7.60 -18.22 13.11
C PRO A 185 -7.19 -17.46 14.39
N PRO A 186 -7.08 -18.13 15.56
CA PRO A 186 -6.76 -17.46 16.83
C PRO A 186 -5.44 -16.68 16.83
N ALA A 187 -4.45 -17.09 16.03
CA ALA A 187 -3.17 -16.39 15.88
C ALA A 187 -3.21 -15.25 14.84
N GLY A 188 -4.40 -14.92 14.34
CA GLY A 188 -4.63 -13.91 13.30
C GLY A 188 -4.40 -14.42 11.89
N CYS A 189 -4.70 -13.54 10.94
CA CYS A 189 -4.42 -13.68 9.52
C CYS A 189 -3.18 -12.87 9.14
N THR A 190 -2.74 -13.02 7.90
CA THR A 190 -1.75 -12.14 7.28
C THR A 190 -2.44 -11.25 6.25
N CYS A 191 -2.18 -9.94 6.30
CA CYS A 191 -2.66 -8.98 5.33
C CYS A 191 -1.50 -8.26 4.64
N ALA A 192 -1.80 -7.61 3.51
CA ALA A 192 -0.85 -6.74 2.83
C ALA A 192 -1.54 -5.49 2.30
N TRP A 193 -0.93 -4.31 2.52
CA TRP A 193 -1.23 -3.11 1.74
C TRP A 193 -0.42 -3.13 0.46
N LEU A 194 -1.04 -2.69 -0.64
CA LEU A 194 -0.52 -2.87 -1.97
C LEU A 194 -0.72 -1.61 -2.82
N TRP A 195 0.27 -1.30 -3.64
CA TRP A 195 0.20 -0.16 -4.55
C TRP A 195 1.08 -0.33 -5.78
N VAL A 196 0.61 0.16 -6.94
CA VAL A 196 1.40 0.36 -8.15
C VAL A 196 1.16 1.80 -8.60
N PRO A 197 2.19 2.67 -8.65
CA PRO A 197 2.06 4.03 -9.16
C PRO A 197 1.65 4.09 -10.63
N ASN A 198 1.11 5.24 -11.03
CA ASN A 198 0.72 5.47 -12.42
C ASN A 198 1.42 6.70 -13.01
N GLY A 199 2.38 6.46 -13.92
CA GLY A 199 2.89 7.47 -14.84
C GLY A 199 3.88 8.50 -14.27
N CYS A 200 4.01 8.62 -12.95
CA CYS A 200 5.02 9.45 -12.31
C CYS A 200 6.07 8.58 -11.62
N GLY A 201 7.35 8.93 -11.80
CA GLY A 201 8.47 8.23 -11.17
C GLY A 201 8.83 6.90 -11.82
N GLN A 202 9.55 6.06 -11.06
CA GLN A 202 9.96 4.73 -11.50
C GLN A 202 8.75 3.80 -11.55
N PRO A 203 8.58 2.98 -12.60
CA PRO A 203 7.45 2.07 -12.70
C PRO A 203 7.69 0.84 -11.80
N ASN A 204 7.35 0.98 -10.52
CA ASN A 204 7.60 0.03 -9.44
C ASN A 204 6.30 -0.45 -8.79
N MET A 205 6.41 -1.23 -7.71
CA MET A 205 5.27 -1.61 -6.87
C MET A 205 5.63 -1.49 -5.38
N TYR A 206 4.62 -1.52 -4.52
CA TYR A 206 4.77 -1.51 -3.08
C TYR A 206 3.91 -2.59 -2.46
N MET A 207 4.45 -3.15 -1.37
CA MET A 207 3.83 -4.18 -0.57
C MET A 207 4.24 -3.96 0.87
N HIS A 208 3.28 -3.88 1.79
CA HIS A 208 3.56 -3.78 3.23
C HIS A 208 2.77 -4.86 3.97
N GLY A 209 3.46 -5.75 4.68
CA GLY A 209 2.85 -6.86 5.40
C GLY A 209 2.24 -6.45 6.73
N PHE A 210 1.18 -7.14 7.14
CA PHE A 210 0.53 -6.98 8.43
C PHE A 210 0.14 -8.33 9.03
N LYS A 211 0.20 -8.46 10.35
CA LYS A 211 -0.72 -9.33 11.08
C LYS A 211 -2.06 -8.60 11.20
N CYS A 212 -3.14 -9.28 10.86
CA CYS A 212 -4.48 -8.71 10.90
C CYS A 212 -5.47 -9.67 11.55
N THR A 213 -6.60 -9.16 11.99
CA THR A 213 -7.70 -9.96 12.55
C THR A 213 -9.03 -9.39 12.12
N VAL A 214 -10.02 -10.26 11.86
CA VAL A 214 -11.37 -9.84 11.51
C VAL A 214 -12.20 -9.75 12.78
N THR A 215 -12.79 -8.57 13.03
CA THR A 215 -13.68 -8.32 14.16
C THR A 215 -15.13 -8.28 13.69
N GLY A 216 -16.07 -8.63 14.57
CA GLY A 216 -17.50 -8.64 14.23
C GLY A 216 -17.93 -9.67 13.17
N ALA A 217 -17.07 -10.63 12.82
CA ALA A 217 -17.37 -11.64 11.81
C ALA A 217 -18.55 -12.54 12.22
N SER A 218 -19.56 -12.60 11.35
CA SER A 218 -20.65 -13.60 11.40
C SER A 218 -20.64 -14.55 10.19
N SER A 219 -19.88 -14.21 9.15
CA SER A 219 -19.75 -15.01 7.94
C SER A 219 -19.01 -16.32 8.20
N ILE A 220 -19.47 -17.37 7.52
CA ILE A 220 -18.79 -18.67 7.47
C ILE A 220 -18.27 -18.99 6.06
N LYS A 221 -18.38 -18.05 5.12
CA LYS A 221 -17.95 -18.25 3.74
C LYS A 221 -16.44 -18.23 3.68
N SER A 222 -15.85 -19.24 3.05
CA SER A 222 -14.43 -19.21 2.70
C SER A 222 -14.18 -18.28 1.52
N LEU A 223 -13.03 -17.63 1.48
CA LEU A 223 -12.54 -16.97 0.28
C LEU A 223 -12.26 -17.99 -0.83
N ALA A 224 -12.56 -17.61 -2.07
CA ALA A 224 -12.11 -18.32 -3.25
C ALA A 224 -10.58 -18.15 -3.43
N ALA A 225 -9.95 -19.10 -4.12
CA ALA A 225 -8.55 -18.95 -4.49
C ALA A 225 -8.39 -17.75 -5.44
N ALA A 226 -7.43 -16.88 -5.15
CA ALA A 226 -7.15 -15.69 -5.94
C ALA A 226 -6.54 -16.04 -7.30
N GLN A 227 -7.08 -15.42 -8.34
CA GLN A 227 -6.60 -15.52 -9.72
C GLN A 227 -5.78 -14.29 -10.10
N ALA A 228 -4.77 -14.46 -10.95
CA ALA A 228 -4.00 -13.34 -11.47
C ALA A 228 -4.93 -12.33 -12.19
N PRO A 229 -4.81 -11.02 -11.93
CA PRO A 229 -5.63 -10.02 -12.60
C PRO A 229 -5.23 -9.88 -14.07
N VAL A 230 -6.17 -9.50 -14.93
CA VAL A 230 -5.93 -9.31 -16.38
C VAL A 230 -6.29 -7.89 -16.76
N TYR A 231 -5.36 -7.20 -17.45
CA TYR A 231 -5.60 -5.86 -17.97
C TYR A 231 -6.77 -5.89 -18.95
N CYS A 232 -7.86 -5.25 -18.56
CA CYS A 232 -9.09 -5.16 -19.35
C CYS A 232 -9.37 -3.75 -19.86
N GLY A 233 -8.61 -2.75 -19.41
CA GLY A 233 -8.77 -1.35 -19.84
C GLY A 233 -10.21 -0.88 -19.63
N ASP A 234 -10.83 -0.38 -20.69
CA ASP A 234 -12.23 0.11 -20.64
C ASP A 234 -13.28 -0.99 -20.90
N ASP A 235 -12.87 -2.23 -21.17
CA ASP A 235 -13.78 -3.34 -21.47
C ASP A 235 -13.92 -4.28 -20.28
N SER A 236 -14.81 -3.91 -19.36
CA SER A 236 -15.04 -4.66 -18.11
C SER A 236 -15.49 -6.11 -18.33
N SER A 237 -16.01 -6.45 -19.51
CA SER A 237 -16.41 -7.82 -19.86
C SER A 237 -15.22 -8.78 -19.97
N LYS A 238 -14.00 -8.25 -20.13
CA LYS A 238 -12.75 -9.00 -20.22
C LYS A 238 -12.02 -9.15 -18.88
N CYS A 239 -12.45 -8.45 -17.83
CA CYS A 239 -11.77 -8.51 -16.54
C CYS A 239 -12.00 -9.86 -15.84
N VAL A 240 -11.05 -10.23 -14.99
CA VAL A 240 -11.20 -11.36 -14.06
C VAL A 240 -12.22 -11.01 -12.97
N LYS A 241 -13.20 -11.90 -12.78
CA LYS A 241 -14.21 -11.79 -11.73
C LYS A 241 -13.83 -12.61 -10.51
N GLY A 242 -14.39 -12.24 -9.36
CA GLY A 242 -14.14 -12.91 -8.09
C GLY A 242 -12.81 -12.55 -7.46
N ALA A 243 -12.31 -13.47 -6.63
CA ALA A 243 -11.06 -13.32 -5.89
C ALA A 243 -9.87 -13.09 -6.84
N LYS A 244 -9.17 -11.96 -6.65
CA LYS A 244 -7.99 -11.56 -7.42
C LYS A 244 -6.76 -11.47 -6.54
N GLN A 245 -5.61 -11.81 -7.12
CA GLN A 245 -4.30 -11.69 -6.49
C GLN A 245 -3.89 -10.22 -6.38
N MET A 246 -2.86 -9.93 -5.59
CA MET A 246 -2.14 -8.67 -5.73
C MET A 246 -1.54 -8.51 -7.13
N ILE A 247 -1.20 -7.27 -7.50
CA ILE A 247 -0.42 -6.97 -8.70
C ILE A 247 1.06 -7.17 -8.39
N ALA A 248 1.70 -8.12 -9.08
CA ALA A 248 3.15 -8.25 -9.15
C ALA A 248 3.64 -7.81 -10.54
N TRP A 249 4.38 -6.70 -10.59
CA TRP A 249 4.74 -6.03 -11.84
C TRP A 249 6.13 -5.36 -11.77
N ASN A 250 6.83 -5.33 -12.92
CA ASN A 250 8.20 -4.83 -13.08
C ASN A 250 9.24 -5.40 -12.09
N GLN A 251 9.12 -6.70 -11.84
CA GLN A 251 10.08 -7.48 -11.08
C GLN A 251 10.97 -8.33 -12.00
N GLN A 252 12.11 -8.79 -11.48
CA GLN A 252 12.98 -9.71 -12.20
C GLN A 252 12.31 -11.08 -12.37
N SER A 253 11.55 -11.52 -11.36
CA SER A 253 10.73 -12.74 -11.41
C SER A 253 9.44 -12.59 -10.59
N GLY A 254 8.46 -13.46 -10.87
CA GLY A 254 7.19 -13.50 -10.12
C GLY A 254 6.13 -12.48 -10.55
N ASN A 255 6.30 -11.80 -11.69
CA ASN A 255 5.24 -10.95 -12.25
C ASN A 255 4.00 -11.77 -12.60
N ASN A 256 2.81 -11.20 -12.41
CA ASN A 256 1.53 -11.89 -12.68
C ASN A 256 0.57 -11.10 -13.59
N VAL A 257 0.95 -9.91 -14.05
CA VAL A 257 0.14 -9.09 -14.96
C VAL A 257 0.99 -8.59 -16.13
N GLU A 258 0.37 -8.55 -17.30
CA GLU A 258 0.92 -7.92 -18.49
C GLU A 258 0.04 -6.73 -18.89
N THR A 259 0.67 -5.62 -19.25
CA THR A 259 0.01 -4.39 -19.69
C THR A 259 0.56 -3.92 -21.03
N PRO A 260 -0.19 -3.11 -21.80
CA PRO A 260 0.34 -2.46 -22.99
C PRO A 260 1.56 -1.59 -22.67
N SER A 261 2.42 -1.38 -23.68
CA SER A 261 3.60 -0.52 -23.54
C SER A 261 3.21 0.88 -23.05
N GLY A 262 3.86 1.34 -21.98
CA GLY A 262 3.61 2.66 -21.38
C GLY A 262 2.38 2.73 -20.47
N VAL A 263 1.70 1.61 -20.22
CA VAL A 263 0.54 1.56 -19.32
C VAL A 263 0.92 0.81 -18.03
N SER A 264 0.72 1.47 -16.89
CA SER A 264 0.90 0.83 -15.59
C SER A 264 -0.39 0.10 -15.19
N PRO A 265 -0.31 -1.10 -14.58
CA PRO A 265 -1.46 -1.71 -13.93
C PRO A 265 -1.83 -0.90 -12.68
N ALA A 266 -3.09 -0.93 -12.27
CA ALA A 266 -3.57 -0.19 -11.11
C ALA A 266 -4.68 -0.94 -10.37
N TYR A 267 -4.80 -0.71 -9.06
CA TYR A 267 -5.93 -1.18 -8.26
C TYR A 267 -7.16 -0.32 -8.55
N SER A 268 -7.75 -0.54 -9.71
CA SER A 268 -8.92 0.19 -10.21
C SER A 268 -9.67 -0.63 -11.27
N SER A 269 -10.68 -0.01 -11.87
CA SER A 269 -11.48 -0.58 -12.95
C SER A 269 -10.67 -1.11 -14.14
N VAL A 270 -9.45 -0.62 -14.41
CA VAL A 270 -8.60 -1.09 -15.53
C VAL A 270 -8.17 -2.56 -15.41
N LEU A 271 -8.25 -3.12 -14.20
CA LEU A 271 -8.03 -4.53 -13.87
C LEU A 271 -9.28 -5.19 -13.25
N GLY A 272 -10.42 -4.52 -13.30
CA GLY A 272 -11.70 -5.04 -12.82
C GLY A 272 -11.87 -5.05 -11.30
N TRP A 273 -11.18 -4.15 -10.58
CA TRP A 273 -11.55 -3.83 -9.20
C TRP A 273 -12.54 -2.68 -9.16
N GLU A 274 -13.50 -2.76 -8.26
CA GLU A 274 -14.37 -1.64 -7.92
C GLU A 274 -13.78 -0.91 -6.70
N ASN A 275 -14.03 0.39 -6.58
CA ASN A 275 -13.71 1.12 -5.36
C ASN A 275 -14.54 0.59 -4.18
N GLY A 276 -13.88 0.36 -3.04
CA GLY A 276 -14.45 -0.16 -1.80
C GLY A 276 -14.21 -1.66 -1.60
N ALA A 277 -15.14 -2.29 -0.89
CA ALA A 277 -15.06 -3.70 -0.51
C ALA A 277 -15.32 -4.64 -1.71
N GLN A 278 -14.48 -5.65 -1.87
CA GLN A 278 -14.62 -6.67 -2.91
C GLN A 278 -15.57 -7.78 -2.41
N ASN A 279 -16.82 -7.74 -2.85
CA ASN A 279 -17.89 -8.61 -2.31
C ASN A 279 -18.05 -9.94 -3.05
N ASP A 280 -17.40 -10.12 -4.21
CA ASP A 280 -17.50 -11.30 -5.07
C ASP A 280 -16.38 -12.33 -4.83
N ILE A 281 -15.60 -12.17 -3.76
CA ILE A 281 -14.38 -12.95 -3.49
C ILE A 281 -14.60 -14.29 -2.75
N PHE A 282 -15.85 -14.67 -2.50
CA PHE A 282 -16.23 -15.82 -1.67
C PHE A 282 -16.69 -17.04 -2.49
N ASN A 283 -16.55 -18.25 -1.93
CA ASN A 283 -17.14 -19.49 -2.47
C ASN A 283 -18.61 -19.68 -2.03
#